data_AF-A0A538ANR5-F1
#
_entry.id   AF-A0A538ANR5-F1
#
_cell.length_a   1.000
_cell.length_b   1.000
_cell.length_c   1.000
_cell.angle_alpha   90.00
_cell.angle_beta   90.00
_cell.angle_gamma   90.00
#
_symmetry.space_group_name_H-M   'P 1'
#
loop_
_entity.id
_entity.type
_entity.pdbx_description
1 polymer ?
#
loop_
_entity_poly.entity_id
_entity_poly.type
_entity_poly.pdbx_seq_one_letter_code
_entity_poly.pdbx_strand_id
1 'polypeptide(L)' 'MQSGDVTDILERLEHAGIDVWLNGGWGVDALLECQTREHQDLDITIASSPPRRTNGS' A
#
# COMPACT_ATOMS: atom_id res chain seq x y z
N MET A 1 1.42 -8.49 11.74
CA MET A 1 1.19 -8.48 10.28
C MET A 1 2.53 -8.64 9.59
N GLN A 2 2.59 -9.43 8.52
CA GLN A 2 3.78 -9.69 7.72
C GLN A 2 3.76 -8.89 6.41
N SER A 3 4.91 -8.71 5.77
CA SER A 3 5.01 -7.94 4.52
C SER A 3 4.11 -8.49 3.41
N GLY A 4 3.93 -9.82 3.35
CA GLY A 4 3.01 -10.47 2.41
C GLY A 4 1.55 -10.01 2.58
N ASP A 5 1.07 -9.89 3.82
CA ASP A 5 -0.29 -9.41 4.09
C ASP A 5 -0.50 -7.98 3.55
N VAL A 6 0.54 -7.14 3.64
CA VAL A 6 0.51 -5.75 3.16
C VAL A 6 0.49 -5.70 1.64
N THR A 7 1.36 -6.47 0.98
CA THR A 7 1.37 -6.57 -0.49
C THR A 7 0.02 -7.05 -1.02
N ASP A 8 -0.55 -8.10 -0.42
CA ASP A 8 -1.87 -8.62 -0.81
C ASP A 8 -2.98 -7.56 -0.69
N ILE A 9 -2.93 -6.72 0.34
CA ILE A 9 -3.89 -5.62 0.52
C ILE A 9 -3.68 -4.52 -0.54
N LEU A 10 -2.44 -4.12 -0.80
CA LEU A 10 -2.12 -3.08 -1.78
C LEU A 10 -2.51 -3.51 -3.20
N GLU A 11 -2.22 -4.76 -3.59
CA GLU A 11 -2.64 -5.31 -4.88
C GLU A 11 -4.16 -5.29 -5.04
N ARG A 12 -4.92 -5.68 -4.00
CA ARG A 12 -6.39 -5.65 -4.04
C ARG A 12 -6.95 -4.23 -4.19
N LEU A 13 -6.30 -3.24 -3.56
CA LEU A 13 -6.70 -1.83 -3.68
C LEU A 13 -6.39 -1.29 -5.08
N GLU A 14 -5.23 -1.64 -5.63
CA GLU A 14 -4.86 -1.29 -7.01
C GLU A 14 -5.84 -1.91 -8.03
N HIS A 15 -6.19 -3.19 -7.88
CA HIS A 15 -7.18 -3.87 -8.71
C HIS A 15 -8.58 -3.26 -8.61
N ALA A 16 -8.92 -2.69 -7.46
CA ALA A 16 -10.17 -1.93 -7.29
C ALA A 16 -10.11 -0.52 -7.88
N GLY A 17 -8.97 -0.11 -8.45
CA GLY A 17 -8.73 1.23 -8.96
C GLY A 17 -8.63 2.28 -7.85
N ILE A 18 -8.25 1.89 -6.63
CA ILE A 18 -8.14 2.81 -5.49
C ILE A 18 -6.69 3.24 -5.36
N ASP A 19 -6.42 4.50 -5.69
CA ASP A 19 -5.09 5.09 -5.52
C ASP A 19 -4.77 5.27 -4.03
N VAL A 20 -3.79 4.52 -3.54
CA VAL A 20 -3.36 4.53 -2.14
C VAL A 20 -1.85 4.76 -1.99
N TRP A 21 -1.47 5.33 -0.85
CA TRP A 21 -0.09 5.49 -0.41
C TRP A 21 0.12 4.76 0.91
N LEU A 22 1.15 3.92 0.96
CA LEU A 22 1.58 3.26 2.19
C LEU A 22 2.21 4.28 3.15
N ASN A 23 1.83 4.24 4.42
CA ASN A 23 2.30 5.17 5.44
C ASN A 23 2.77 4.42 6.71
N GLY A 24 3.20 5.17 7.73
CA GLY A 24 3.51 4.65 9.05
C GLY A 24 4.73 3.74 9.03
N GLY A 25 4.75 2.75 9.94
CA GLY A 25 5.85 1.80 10.06
C GLY A 25 6.13 1.01 8.78
N TRP A 26 5.08 0.67 8.04
CA TRP A 26 5.20 -0.05 6.77
C TRP A 26 5.78 0.79 5.65
N GLY A 27 5.50 2.09 5.61
CA GLY A 27 6.14 3.01 4.65
C GLY A 27 7.66 3.08 4.83
N VAL A 28 8.14 3.04 6.09
CA VAL A 28 9.58 2.99 6.39
C VAL A 28 10.19 1.67 5.93
N ASP A 29 9.56 0.54 6.28
CA ASP A 29 10.06 -0.78 5.91
C ASP A 29 10.05 -1.01 4.39
N ALA A 30 9.08 -0.43 3.67
CA ALA A 30 9.06 -0.45 2.21
C ALA A 30 10.24 0.32 1.60
N LEU A 31 10.63 1.48 2.17
CA LEU A 31 11.82 2.22 1.74
C LEU A 31 13.13 1.49 2.03
N LEU A 32 13.15 0.65 3.07
CA LEU A 32 14.28 -0.18 3.43
C LEU A 32 14.30 -1.53 2.70
N GLU A 33 13.29 -1.81 1.88
CA GLU A 33 13.08 -3.09 1.18
C GLU A 33 13.08 -4.32 2.11
N CYS A 34 12.86 -4.12 3.41
CA CYS A 34 12.85 -5.19 4.40
C CYS A 34 11.94 -4.87 5.58
N GLN A 35 11.25 -5.88 6.09
CA GLN A 35 10.49 -5.76 7.32
C GLN A 35 11.47 -5.75 8.51
N THR A 36 11.53 -4.64 9.24
CA THR A 36 12.51 -4.43 10.32
C THR A 36 11.98 -4.82 11.70
N ARG A 37 10.66 -4.90 11.85
CA ARG A 37 9.95 -5.24 13.10
C ARG A 37 8.57 -5.82 12.83
N GLU A 38 7.93 -6.34 13.88
CA GLU A 38 6.51 -6.65 13.81
C GLU A 38 5.66 -5.36 13.80
N HIS A 39 4.64 -5.33 12.94
CA HIS A 39 3.64 -4.27 12.89
C HIS A 39 2.26 -4.84 13.28
N GLN A 40 1.52 -4.09 14.09
CA GLN A 40 0.19 -4.48 14.57
C GLN A 40 -0.94 -3.86 13.72
N ASP A 41 -0.58 -2.90 12.88
CA ASP A 41 -1.47 -2.08 12.07
C ASP A 41 -0.92 -1.90 10.64
N LEU A 42 -1.76 -1.31 9.80
CA LEU A 42 -1.44 -0.89 8.43
C LEU A 42 -2.13 0.45 8.18
N ASP A 43 -1.31 1.50 8.00
CA ASP A 43 -1.80 2.83 7.66
C ASP A 43 -1.70 3.07 6.15
N ILE A 44 -2.82 3.44 5.53
CA ILE A 44 -2.88 3.84 4.11
C ILE A 44 -3.55 5.20 3.97
N THR A 45 -3.05 6.01 3.04
CA THR A 45 -3.67 7.28 2.64
C THR A 45 -4.33 7.11 1.28
N ILE A 46 -5.63 7.41 1.18
CA ILE A 46 -6.39 7.33 -0.07
C ILE A 46 -6.35 8.69 -0.79
N ALA A 47 -6.09 8.67 -2.09
CA ALA A 47 -6.19 9.89 -2.89
C ALA A 47 -7.65 10.36 -2.98
N SER A 48 -7.88 11.64 -2.66
CA SER A 48 -9.23 12.25 -2.79
C SER A 48 -9.62 12.56 -4.25
N SER A 49 -8.68 12.46 -5.19
CA SER A 49 -8.93 12.73 -6.62
C SER A 49 -9.57 11.49 -7.27
N PRO A 50 -10.40 11.65 -8.34
CA PRO A 50 -10.93 10.51 -9.06
C PRO A 50 -9.79 9.57 -9.48
N PRO A 51 -10.04 8.25 -9.46
CA PRO A 51 -9.01 7.25 -9.68
C PRO A 51 -8.30 7.49 -11.00
N ARG A 52 -6.96 7.39 -10.99
CA ARG A 52 -6.15 7.58 -12.19
C ARG A 52 -6.61 6.58 -13.25
N ARG A 53 -7.17 7.09 -14.35
CA ARG A 53 -7.48 6.25 -15.51
C ARG A 53 -6.15 5.74 -16.06
N THR A 54 -5.85 4.46 -15.85
CA THR A 54 -4.79 3.81 -16.60
C THR A 54 -5.26 3.71 -18.05
N ASN A 55 -4.64 4.49 -18.94
CA ASN A 55 -4.83 4.28 -20.38
C ASN A 55 -4.13 2.97 -20.71
N GLY A 56 -4.91 1.88 -20.84
CA GLY A 56 -4.43 0.65 -21.44
C GLY A 56 -4.08 0.89 -22.91
N SER A 57 -2.81 0.72 -23.26
CA SER A 57 -2.38 0.34 -24.63
C SER A 57 -2.60 -1.15 -24.84
#